data_AF-A0A329SFK7-F1
#
_entry.id   AF-A0A329SFK7-F1
#
_cell.length_a   1.000
_cell.length_b   1.000
_cell.length_c   1.000
_cell.angle_alpha   90.00
_cell.angle_beta   90.00
_cell.angle_gamma   90.00
#
_symmetry.space_group_name_H-M   'P 1'
#
loop_
_entity.id
_entity.type
_entity.pdbx_description
1 polymer ?
#
loop_
_entity_poly.entity_id
_entity_poly.type
_entity_poly.pdbx_seq_one_letter_code
_entity_poly.pdbx_strand_id
1 'polypeptide(L)' 'MCNPIKGCFSVFKAKIKAHLALSREELVAACPRGEIAAARMEILERAAKRCIGCMDLRLVNMMTLHCQHAVAAAERM' A
#
# COMPACT_ATOMS: atom_id res chain seq x y z
N MET A 1 9.24 15.99 3.36
CA MET A 1 8.76 16.23 1.98
C MET A 1 7.30 15.79 1.87
N CYS A 2 6.36 16.72 1.73
CA CYS A 2 4.99 16.33 1.44
C CYS A 2 4.88 15.94 -0.04
N ASN A 3 4.54 14.69 -0.32
CA ASN A 3 4.34 14.21 -1.68
C ASN A 3 3.06 13.37 -1.71
N PRO A 4 2.02 13.79 -2.45
CA PRO A 4 0.76 13.06 -2.51
C PRO A 4 0.94 11.63 -3.05
N ILE A 5 1.87 11.42 -3.98
CA ILE A 5 2.16 10.10 -4.55
C ILE A 5 2.65 9.14 -3.46
N LYS A 6 3.59 9.58 -2.60
CA LYS A 6 4.07 8.78 -1.47
C LYS A 6 2.95 8.49 -0.46
N GLY A 7 2.02 9.42 -0.27
CA GLY A 7 0.82 9.23 0.55
C GLY A 7 -0.08 8.13 -0.01
N CYS A 8 -0.39 8.18 -1.31
CA CYS A 8 -1.18 7.16 -2.01
C CYS A 8 -0.56 5.76 -1.89
N PHE A 9 0.75 5.63 -2.13
CA PHE A 9 1.46 4.36 -1.96
C PHE A 9 1.43 3.84 -0.52
N SER A 10 1.46 4.75 0.47
CA SER A 10 1.37 4.35 1.88
C SER A 10 0.00 3.74 2.21
N VAL A 11 -1.08 4.31 1.67
CA VAL A 11 -2.44 3.75 1.78
C VAL A 11 -2.54 2.40 1.08
N PHE A 12 -2.02 2.30 -0.15
CA PHE A 12 -2.01 1.04 -0.90
C PHE A 12 -1.24 -0.07 -0.16
N LYS A 13 -0.05 0.25 0.36
CA LYS A 13 0.74 -0.66 1.19
C LYS A 13 -0.01 -1.09 2.45
N ALA A 14 -0.75 -0.20 3.10
CA ALA A 14 -1.55 -0.53 4.27
C ALA A 14 -2.70 -1.51 3.91
N LYS A 15 -3.36 -1.31 2.77
CA LYS A 15 -4.39 -2.23 2.26
C LYS A 15 -3.83 -3.61 1.94
N ILE A 16 -2.69 -3.69 1.27
CA ILE A 16 -1.99 -4.96 1.03
C ILE A 16 -1.68 -5.66 2.35
N LYS A 17 -1.10 -4.95 3.33
CA LYS A 17 -0.77 -5.53 4.63
C LYS A 17 -2.01 -6.07 5.35
N ALA A 18 -3.13 -5.36 5.31
CA ALA A 18 -4.39 -5.83 5.90
C ALA A 18 -4.89 -7.10 5.19
N HIS A 19 -4.83 -7.15 3.86
CA HIS A 19 -5.17 -8.34 3.10
C HIS A 19 -4.25 -9.53 3.44
N LEU A 20 -2.95 -9.32 3.52
CA LEU A 20 -1.97 -10.36 3.87
C LEU A 20 -2.14 -10.86 5.30
N ALA A 21 -2.57 -10.01 6.23
CA ALA A 21 -2.89 -10.41 7.60
C ALA A 21 -4.07 -11.39 7.64
N LEU A 22 -5.06 -11.22 6.76
CA LEU A 22 -6.18 -12.15 6.61
C LEU A 22 -5.77 -13.47 5.94
N SER A 23 -4.81 -13.44 5.01
CA SER A 23 -4.25 -14.63 4.35
C SER A 23 -2.95 -15.11 5.00
N ARG A 24 -2.80 -14.96 6.33
CA ARG A 24 -1.56 -15.28 7.05
C ARG A 24 -1.18 -16.75 6.89
N GLU A 25 -2.17 -17.64 6.88
CA GLU A 25 -1.99 -19.09 6.75
C GLU A 25 -1.31 -19.46 5.42
N GLU A 26 -1.75 -18.87 4.30
CA GLU A 26 -1.11 -19.04 2.98
C GLU A 26 0.35 -18.55 2.99
N LEU A 27 0.64 -17.47 3.73
CA LEU A 27 1.98 -16.88 3.79
C LEU A 27 2.99 -17.71 4.61
N VAL A 28 2.49 -18.45 5.60
CA VAL A 28 3.30 -19.30 6.49
C VAL A 28 3.24 -20.79 6.13
N ALA A 29 2.46 -21.15 5.11
CA ALA A 29 2.38 -22.51 4.60
C ALA A 29 3.78 -23.06 4.27
N ALA A 30 3.99 -24.33 4.58
CA ALA A 30 5.24 -25.00 4.26
C ALA A 30 5.41 -25.09 2.74
N CYS A 31 6.54 -24.60 2.24
CA CYS A 31 6.95 -24.74 0.84
C CYS A 31 8.28 -25.48 0.76
N PRO A 32 8.55 -26.18 -0.35
CA PRO A 32 9.87 -26.73 -0.63
C PRO A 32 10.97 -25.66 -0.46
N ARG A 33 12.13 -26.09 0.06
CA ARG A 33 13.27 -25.21 0.25
C ARG A 33 13.72 -24.70 -1.13
N GLY A 34 13.77 -23.38 -1.30
CA GLY A 34 14.06 -22.72 -2.58
C GLY A 34 12.83 -22.09 -3.23
N GLU A 35 11.61 -22.49 -2.88
CA GLU A 35 10.38 -21.96 -3.48
C GLU A 35 9.69 -20.89 -2.62
N ILE A 36 10.10 -20.75 -1.35
CA ILE A 36 9.49 -19.83 -0.37
C ILE A 36 9.40 -18.39 -0.90
N ALA A 37 10.45 -17.90 -1.57
CA ALA A 37 10.46 -16.54 -2.09
C ALA A 37 9.46 -16.35 -3.24
N ALA A 38 9.40 -17.31 -4.18
CA ALA A 38 8.48 -17.28 -5.32
C ALA A 38 7.03 -17.39 -4.87
N ALA A 39 6.73 -18.34 -3.96
CA ALA A 39 5.39 -18.51 -3.39
C ALA A 39 4.89 -17.24 -2.68
N ARG A 40 5.76 -16.60 -1.88
CA ARG A 40 5.42 -15.33 -1.21
C ARG A 40 5.23 -14.17 -2.19
N MET A 41 5.99 -14.13 -3.28
CA MET A 41 5.82 -13.12 -4.32
C MET A 41 4.48 -13.27 -5.05
N GLU A 42 4.06 -14.50 -5.34
CA GLU A 42 2.76 -14.75 -5.96
C GLU A 42 1.60 -14.27 -5.07
N ILE A 43 1.67 -14.57 -3.77
CA ILE A 43 0.68 -14.09 -2.79
C ILE A 43 0.67 -12.57 -2.74
N LEU A 44 1.85 -11.92 -2.73
CA LEU A 44 1.96 -10.48 -2.72
C LEU A 44 1.38 -9.84 -3.99
N GLU A 45 1.65 -10.40 -5.16
CA GLU A 45 1.10 -9.94 -6.43
C GLU A 45 -0.43 -10.05 -6.45
N ARG A 46 -0.96 -11.17 -5.97
CA ARG A 46 -2.41 -11.40 -5.86
C ARG A 46 -3.06 -10.39 -4.90
N ALA A 47 -2.44 -10.13 -3.76
CA ALA A 47 -2.90 -9.12 -2.80
C ALA A 47 -2.85 -7.70 -3.40
N ALA A 48 -1.79 -7.37 -4.13
CA ALA A 48 -1.65 -6.09 -4.82
C ALA A 48 -2.75 -5.89 -5.87
N LYS A 49 -3.01 -6.89 -6.72
CA LYS A 49 -4.10 -6.86 -7.72
C LYS A 49 -5.47 -6.65 -7.07
N ARG A 50 -5.73 -7.30 -5.93
CA ARG A 50 -7.00 -7.11 -5.17
C ARG A 50 -7.10 -5.72 -4.53
N CYS A 51 -5.99 -5.15 -4.09
CA CYS A 51 -5.98 -3.88 -3.36
C CYS A 51 -5.83 -2.65 -4.26
N ILE A 52 -5.45 -2.80 -5.54
CA ILE A 52 -5.14 -1.66 -6.41
C ILE A 52 -6.31 -0.69 -6.61
N GLY A 53 -7.54 -1.19 -6.47
CA GLY A 53 -8.75 -0.37 -6.50
C GLY A 53 -8.81 0.72 -5.43
N CYS A 54 -7.97 0.68 -4.38
CA CYS A 54 -7.85 1.79 -3.44
C CYS A 54 -7.09 3.00 -3.99
N MET A 55 -6.35 2.86 -5.09
CA MET A 55 -5.68 3.96 -5.78
C MET A 55 -6.66 4.68 -6.71
N ASP A 56 -7.69 5.28 -6.13
CA ASP A 56 -8.72 6.02 -6.86
C ASP A 56 -8.41 7.53 -6.94
N LEU A 57 -9.10 8.25 -7.83
CA LEU A 57 -8.95 9.71 -7.99
C LEU A 57 -9.26 10.46 -6.69
N ARG A 58 -10.19 9.93 -5.90
CA ARG A 58 -10.56 10.51 -4.60
C ARG A 58 -9.39 10.47 -3.63
N LEU A 59 -8.66 9.36 -3.52
CA LEU A 59 -7.46 9.23 -2.70
C LEU A 59 -6.39 10.21 -3.17
N VAL A 60 -6.15 10.29 -4.48
CA VAL A 60 -5.18 11.24 -5.05
C VAL A 60 -5.54 12.68 -4.66
N ASN A 61 -6.80 13.08 -4.82
CA ASN A 61 -7.26 14.41 -4.46
C ASN A 61 -7.12 14.69 -2.96
N MET A 62 -7.44 13.73 -2.09
CA MET A 62 -7.26 13.85 -0.65
C MET A 62 -5.80 14.05 -0.26
N MET A 63 -4.88 13.29 -0.88
CA MET A 63 -3.44 13.41 -0.61
C MET A 63 -2.87 14.73 -1.13
N THR A 64 -3.34 15.20 -2.30
CA THR A 64 -2.96 16.50 -2.85
C THR A 64 -3.41 17.63 -1.94
N LEU A 65 -4.68 17.62 -1.50
CA LEU A 65 -5.21 18.62 -0.58
C LEU A 65 -4.47 18.63 0.76
N HIS A 66 -4.20 17.44 1.31
CA HIS A 66 -3.39 17.31 2.52
C HIS A 66 -2.02 17.97 2.37
N CYS A 67 -1.35 17.75 1.24
CA CYS A 67 -0.05 18.38 0.99
C CYS A 67 -0.12 19.88 0.77
N GLN A 68 -1.15 20.39 0.08
CA GLN A 68 -1.39 21.82 -0.04
C GLN A 68 -1.57 22.47 1.33
N HIS A 69 -2.39 21.88 2.21
CA HIS A 69 -2.58 22.37 3.56
C HIS A 69 -1.30 22.34 4.39
N ALA A 70 -0.49 21.28 4.27
CA ALA A 70 0.78 21.17 4.98
C ALA A 70 1.78 22.24 4.53
N VAL A 71 1.86 22.52 3.22
CA VAL A 71 2.72 23.59 2.68
C VAL A 71 2.22 24.97 3.13
N ALA A 72 0.94 25.26 2.97
CA ALA A 72 0.36 26.53 3.38
C ALA A 72 0.42 26.78 4.90
N ALA A 73 0.44 25.73 5.72
CA ALA A 73 0.71 25.84 7.15
C ALA A 73 2.18 26.16 7.44
N ALA A 74 3.11 25.55 6.69
CA ALA A 74 4.54 25.83 6.80
C ALA A 74 4.91 27.25 6.37
N GLU A 75 4.26 27.79 5.34
CA GLU A 75 4.46 29.18 4.88
C GLU A 75 3.94 30.24 5.87
N ARG A 76 3.04 29.84 6.79
CA ARG A 76 2.47 30.74 7.81
C ARG A 76 3.23 30.71 9.14
N MET A 77 4.30 29.91 9.25
CA MET A 77 5.20 29.84 10.41
C MET A 77 6.44 30.71 10.17
#